data_AF-D8TPH7-F1
#
_entry.id   AF-D8TPH7-F1
#
_cell.length_a   1.000
_cell.length_b   1.000
_cell.length_c   1.000
_cell.angle_alpha   90.00
_cell.angle_beta   90.00
_cell.angle_gamma   90.00
#
_symmetry.space_group_name_H-M   'P 1'
#
loop_
_entity.id
_entity.type
_entity.pdbx_description
1 polymer ?
#
loop_
_entity_poly.entity_id
_entity_poly.type
_entity_poly.pdbx_seq_one_letter_code
_entity_poly.pdbx_strand_id
1 'polypeptide(L)'
;MVPSAAVSGVIAAAASTAAAAPKRDPDSAVALLHAAGDDQEALAEAIAEAAFLDTTPGDHRQKLRAARARLRQLNAAAAKADSADRSPHAKAEYTAEDFERLTGQYEKLNWRMVSKPGGATVKPDDFYRLYALHMQATQGDNATERPMWAERGGLDFEGRARWDAWSALRGTDPAKAQLRFVKLFHEFSPAALYKDTRGAVLAAGGQ
;
A
#
# COMPACT_ATOMS: atom_id res chain seq x y z
N MET A 1 18.69 54.47 -49.21
CA MET A 1 17.62 55.34 -48.68
C MET A 1 16.32 54.56 -48.73
N VAL A 2 15.80 54.25 -47.54
CA VAL A 2 14.41 53.84 -47.24
C VAL A 2 13.50 55.09 -47.42
N PRO A 3 12.14 55.07 -47.50
CA PRO A 3 11.12 54.00 -47.35
C PRO A 3 9.94 54.00 -48.37
N SER A 4 9.02 53.05 -48.16
CA SER A 4 7.55 53.27 -48.05
C SER A 4 6.65 52.75 -49.17
N ALA A 5 5.95 51.64 -48.92
CA ALA A 5 4.49 51.53 -49.11
C ALA A 5 3.99 50.15 -48.63
N ALA A 6 2.86 50.18 -47.94
CA ALA A 6 2.19 49.05 -47.30
C ALA A 6 1.62 48.03 -48.29
N VAL A 7 1.65 46.74 -47.92
CA VAL A 7 0.83 45.69 -48.52
C VAL A 7 0.11 44.95 -47.40
N SER A 8 -1.21 44.92 -47.52
CA SER A 8 -2.19 44.20 -46.70
C SER A 8 -1.80 42.74 -46.46
N GLY A 9 -1.70 42.37 -45.19
CA GLY A 9 -1.64 40.98 -44.73
C GLY A 9 -2.90 40.68 -43.94
N VAL A 10 -3.78 39.87 -44.53
CA VAL A 10 -4.91 39.22 -43.87
C VAL A 10 -4.37 38.36 -42.73
N ILE A 11 -4.77 38.63 -41.49
CA ILE A 11 -4.66 37.66 -40.40
C ILE A 11 -6.00 37.61 -39.68
N ALA A 12 -6.57 36.41 -39.70
CA ALA A 12 -7.87 36.07 -39.18
C ALA A 12 -8.06 36.58 -37.75
N ALA A 13 -9.16 37.31 -37.54
CA ALA A 13 -9.73 37.51 -36.23
C ALA A 13 -10.14 36.15 -35.66
N ALA A 14 -9.29 35.55 -34.83
CA ALA A 14 -9.74 34.56 -33.87
C ALA A 14 -10.69 35.29 -32.93
N ALA A 15 -11.99 35.11 -33.17
CA ALA A 15 -13.04 35.58 -32.31
C ALA A 15 -12.76 35.03 -30.90
N SER A 16 -12.31 35.93 -30.03
CA SER A 16 -12.36 35.79 -28.59
C SER A 16 -13.83 35.71 -28.21
N THR A 17 -14.43 34.52 -28.32
CA THR A 17 -15.63 34.18 -27.59
C THR A 17 -15.29 34.24 -26.11
N ALA A 18 -15.57 35.40 -25.52
CA ALA A 18 -15.78 35.53 -24.10
C ALA A 18 -16.92 34.57 -23.71
N ALA A 19 -16.56 33.33 -23.37
CA ALA A 19 -17.44 32.42 -22.69
C ALA A 19 -17.76 33.06 -21.35
N ALA A 20 -18.98 33.58 -21.22
CA ALA A 20 -19.55 33.99 -19.96
C ALA A 20 -19.27 32.88 -18.92
N ALA A 21 -18.72 33.26 -17.77
CA ALA A 21 -18.60 32.36 -16.63
C ALA A 21 -19.95 31.64 -16.46
N PRO A 22 -19.99 30.29 -16.49
CA PRO A 22 -21.25 29.59 -16.38
C PRO A 22 -21.86 29.98 -15.03
N LYS A 23 -23.12 30.42 -15.04
CA LYS A 23 -23.88 30.62 -13.82
C LYS A 23 -23.78 29.32 -13.03
N ARG A 24 -23.08 29.36 -11.89
CA ARG A 24 -22.90 28.21 -11.00
C ARG A 24 -24.27 27.82 -10.46
N ASP A 25 -24.92 26.93 -11.19
CA ASP A 25 -26.25 26.43 -10.89
C ASP A 25 -26.14 25.41 -9.73
N PRO A 26 -26.90 25.59 -8.63
CA PRO A 26 -26.80 24.71 -7.48
C PRO A 26 -27.24 23.27 -7.78
N ASP A 27 -28.16 23.07 -8.73
CA ASP A 27 -28.58 21.74 -9.17
C ASP A 27 -27.49 21.03 -9.99
N SER A 28 -26.85 21.76 -10.91
CA SER A 28 -25.69 21.24 -11.66
C SER A 28 -24.53 20.85 -10.74
N ALA A 29 -24.20 21.67 -9.74
CA ALA A 29 -23.15 21.35 -8.77
C ALA A 29 -23.49 20.09 -7.94
N VAL A 30 -24.75 19.93 -7.54
CA VAL A 30 -25.23 18.72 -6.87
C VAL A 30 -25.16 17.50 -7.78
N ALA A 31 -25.51 17.63 -9.06
CA ALA A 31 -25.41 16.53 -10.03
C ALA A 31 -23.97 16.03 -10.19
N LEU A 32 -22.98 16.94 -10.19
CA LEU A 32 -21.56 16.58 -10.21
C LEU A 32 -21.14 15.80 -8.96
N LEU A 33 -21.61 16.20 -7.76
CA LEU A 33 -21.36 15.45 -6.53
C LEU A 33 -21.93 14.03 -6.56
N HIS A 34 -23.08 13.84 -7.21
CA HIS A 34 -23.68 12.52 -7.41
C HIS A 34 -22.94 11.70 -8.46
N ALA A 35 -22.53 12.32 -9.57
CA ALA A 35 -21.79 11.67 -10.65
C ALA A 35 -20.40 11.19 -10.22
N ALA A 36 -19.73 11.92 -9.32
CA ALA A 36 -18.45 11.52 -8.76
C ALA A 36 -18.49 10.20 -7.96
N GLY A 37 -19.65 9.84 -7.39
CA GLY A 37 -19.84 8.57 -6.69
C GLY A 37 -18.81 8.36 -5.57
N ASP A 38 -18.06 7.26 -5.67
CA ASP A 38 -17.01 6.84 -4.73
C ASP A 38 -15.58 7.16 -5.22
N ASP A 39 -15.44 7.85 -6.35
CA ASP A 39 -14.14 8.31 -6.84
C ASP A 39 -13.65 9.47 -5.96
N GLN A 40 -12.58 9.21 -5.21
CA GLN A 40 -12.03 10.15 -4.22
C GLN A 40 -11.59 11.48 -4.86
N GLU A 41 -10.99 11.43 -6.05
CA GLU A 41 -10.44 12.60 -6.72
C GLU A 41 -11.56 13.41 -7.37
N ALA A 42 -12.45 12.74 -8.11
CA ALA A 42 -13.60 13.39 -8.72
C ALA A 42 -14.55 14.00 -7.67
N LEU A 43 -14.72 13.35 -6.51
CA LEU A 43 -15.53 13.87 -5.41
C LEU A 43 -14.89 15.09 -4.75
N ALA A 44 -13.56 15.11 -4.61
CA ALA A 44 -12.84 16.27 -4.07
C ALA A 44 -12.96 17.50 -4.99
N GLU A 45 -12.82 17.31 -6.30
CA GLU A 45 -12.98 18.37 -7.30
C GLU A 45 -14.43 18.89 -7.34
N ALA A 46 -15.41 17.99 -7.34
CA ALA A 46 -16.82 18.37 -7.29
C ALA A 46 -17.19 19.11 -5.99
N ILE A 47 -16.59 18.74 -4.84
CA ILE A 47 -16.76 19.47 -3.57
C ILE A 47 -16.15 20.88 -3.63
N ALA A 48 -15.00 21.03 -4.31
CA ALA A 48 -14.36 22.32 -4.50
C ALA A 48 -15.23 23.24 -5.38
N GLU A 49 -15.77 22.72 -6.48
CA GLU A 49 -16.65 23.47 -7.37
C GLU A 49 -17.99 23.81 -6.69
N ALA A 50 -18.50 22.93 -5.84
CA ALA A 50 -19.73 23.12 -5.06
C ALA A 50 -19.54 23.96 -3.78
N ALA A 51 -18.35 24.49 -3.49
CA ALA A 51 -18.07 25.21 -2.25
C ALA A 51 -18.96 26.45 -2.03
N PHE A 52 -19.46 27.08 -3.10
CA PHE A 52 -20.38 28.21 -3.02
C PHE A 52 -21.73 27.86 -2.36
N LEU A 53 -22.12 26.56 -2.35
CA LEU A 53 -23.35 26.08 -1.71
C LEU A 53 -23.34 26.22 -0.18
N ASP A 54 -22.20 26.52 0.45
CA ASP A 54 -22.16 26.79 1.90
C ASP A 54 -22.93 28.06 2.29
N THR A 55 -23.03 29.03 1.37
CA THR A 55 -23.76 30.29 1.58
C THR A 55 -25.25 30.20 1.22
N THR A 56 -25.67 29.13 0.54
CA THR A 56 -27.07 28.91 0.12
C THR A 56 -27.84 28.20 1.24
N PRO A 57 -28.91 28.79 1.80
CA PRO A 57 -29.77 28.09 2.75
C PRO A 57 -30.55 26.97 2.06
N GLY A 58 -30.63 25.79 2.68
CA GLY A 58 -31.52 24.69 2.24
C GLY A 58 -30.82 23.38 1.86
N ASP A 59 -31.51 22.56 1.08
CA ASP A 59 -31.16 21.17 0.73
C ASP A 59 -29.78 21.04 0.05
N HIS A 60 -29.41 21.98 -0.82
CA HIS A 60 -28.10 21.96 -1.50
C HIS A 60 -26.90 22.00 -0.53
N ARG A 61 -27.03 22.73 0.58
CA ARG A 61 -26.00 22.75 1.65
C ARG A 61 -25.91 21.40 2.35
N GLN A 62 -27.04 20.73 2.58
CA GLN A 62 -27.08 19.41 3.16
C GLN A 62 -26.40 18.39 2.23
N LYS A 63 -26.60 18.49 0.91
CA LYS A 63 -25.94 17.65 -0.09
C LYS A 63 -24.42 17.87 -0.15
N LEU A 64 -23.94 19.12 -0.10
CA LEU A 64 -22.51 19.42 0.02
C LEU A 64 -21.91 18.83 1.31
N ARG A 65 -22.62 18.95 2.44
CA ARG A 65 -22.18 18.38 3.72
C ARG A 65 -22.12 16.86 3.67
N ALA A 66 -23.10 16.21 3.05
CA ALA A 66 -23.11 14.77 2.83
C ALA A 66 -21.94 14.33 1.93
N ALA A 67 -21.66 15.05 0.84
CA ALA A 67 -20.52 14.77 -0.03
C ALA A 67 -19.18 14.91 0.71
N ARG A 68 -18.99 15.97 1.50
CA ARG A 68 -17.80 16.13 2.37
C ARG A 68 -17.67 15.02 3.41
N ALA A 69 -18.78 14.57 3.99
CA ALA A 69 -18.78 13.44 4.92
C ALA A 69 -18.38 12.14 4.22
N ARG A 70 -18.87 11.89 2.99
CA ARG A 70 -18.46 10.75 2.16
C ARG A 70 -16.98 10.79 1.81
N LEU A 71 -16.46 11.94 1.36
CA LEU A 71 -15.02 12.08 1.08
C LEU A 71 -14.17 11.78 2.33
N ARG A 72 -14.59 12.26 3.50
CA ARG A 72 -13.92 11.91 4.77
C ARG A 72 -13.99 10.42 5.08
N GLN A 73 -15.13 9.77 4.81
CA GLN A 73 -15.28 8.32 5.00
C GLN A 73 -14.41 7.53 4.03
N LEU A 74 -14.34 7.92 2.76
CA LEU A 74 -13.45 7.32 1.75
C LEU A 74 -11.99 7.46 2.16
N ASN A 75 -11.56 8.68 2.52
CA ASN A 75 -10.19 8.92 2.99
C ASN A 75 -9.88 8.15 4.28
N ALA A 76 -10.83 8.06 5.21
CA ALA A 76 -10.67 7.29 6.44
C ALA A 76 -10.66 5.78 6.18
N ALA A 77 -11.40 5.28 5.20
CA ALA A 77 -11.37 3.90 4.77
C ALA A 77 -10.04 3.55 4.09
N ALA A 78 -9.53 4.44 3.22
CA ALA A 78 -8.22 4.32 2.60
C ALA A 78 -7.10 4.33 3.66
N ALA A 79 -7.12 5.29 4.60
CA ALA A 79 -6.16 5.33 5.70
C ALA A 79 -6.26 4.11 6.63
N LYS A 80 -7.47 3.54 6.82
CA LYS A 80 -7.66 2.28 7.57
C LYS A 80 -7.13 1.08 6.82
N ALA A 81 -7.31 1.00 5.49
CA ALA A 81 -6.72 -0.06 4.68
C ALA A 81 -5.18 0.01 4.76
N ASP A 82 -4.60 1.20 4.56
CA ASP A 82 -3.16 1.43 4.65
C ASP A 82 -2.58 1.09 6.04
N SER A 83 -3.31 1.41 7.11
CA SER A 83 -2.88 1.12 8.50
C SER A 83 -3.20 -0.30 8.97
N ALA A 84 -4.19 -0.97 8.38
CA ALA A 84 -4.44 -2.39 8.64
C ALA A 84 -3.34 -3.26 8.03
N ASP A 85 -2.80 -2.85 6.88
CA ASP A 85 -1.66 -3.50 6.24
C ASP A 85 -0.32 -3.10 6.88
N ARG A 86 -0.21 -1.86 7.37
CA ARG A 86 1.00 -1.38 8.05
C ARG A 86 1.07 -1.94 9.48
N SER A 87 2.07 -2.79 9.74
CA SER A 87 2.31 -3.33 11.08
C SER A 87 2.40 -2.23 12.16
N PRO A 88 1.78 -2.43 13.34
CA PRO A 88 1.86 -1.50 14.46
C PRO A 88 3.27 -1.40 15.06
N HIS A 89 4.19 -2.26 14.64
CA HIS A 89 5.56 -2.33 15.14
C HIS A 89 6.60 -1.74 14.19
N ALA A 90 6.17 -1.05 13.13
CA ALA A 90 7.07 -0.36 12.22
C ALA A 90 7.87 0.74 12.95
N LYS A 91 9.17 0.84 12.67
CA LYS A 91 10.11 1.81 13.24
C LYS A 91 10.66 2.70 12.12
N ALA A 92 11.09 3.91 12.46
CA ALA A 92 11.74 4.80 11.49
C ALA A 92 13.11 4.27 11.04
N GLU A 93 13.82 3.61 11.96
CA GLU A 93 15.16 3.07 11.75
C GLU A 93 15.25 1.65 12.32
N TYR A 94 16.08 0.82 11.68
CA TYR A 94 16.30 -0.59 12.03
C TYR A 94 17.79 -0.83 12.18
N THR A 95 18.19 -1.64 13.16
CA THR A 95 19.57 -2.06 13.39
C THR A 95 19.67 -3.58 13.30
N ALA A 96 20.82 -4.10 12.85
CA ALA A 96 21.04 -5.54 12.72
C ALA A 96 21.30 -6.24 14.07
N GLU A 97 21.46 -5.49 15.16
CA GLU A 97 21.77 -5.99 16.50
C GLU A 97 20.71 -6.96 17.05
N ASP A 98 19.45 -6.70 16.69
CA ASP A 98 18.31 -7.54 17.11
C ASP A 98 18.21 -8.86 16.33
N PHE A 99 19.01 -9.06 15.28
CA PHE A 99 18.87 -10.18 14.34
C PHE A 99 18.92 -11.55 15.05
N GLU A 100 19.97 -11.82 15.84
CA GLU A 100 20.17 -13.10 16.52
C GLU A 100 19.01 -13.41 17.49
N ARG A 101 18.59 -12.37 18.23
CA ARG A 101 17.49 -12.46 19.20
C ARG A 101 16.17 -12.79 18.51
N LEU A 102 15.83 -12.06 17.44
CA LEU A 102 14.59 -12.22 16.70
C LEU A 102 14.55 -13.54 15.92
N THR A 103 15.69 -14.01 15.43
CA THR A 103 15.85 -15.31 14.76
C THR A 103 15.46 -16.48 15.69
N GLY A 104 15.80 -16.42 16.98
CA GLY A 104 15.38 -17.45 17.95
C GLY A 104 13.88 -17.43 18.32
N GLN A 105 13.14 -16.40 17.88
CA GLN A 105 11.76 -16.14 18.30
C GLN A 105 10.75 -16.15 17.15
N TYR A 106 11.13 -15.80 15.92
CA TYR A 106 10.17 -15.67 14.81
C TYR A 106 9.42 -16.99 14.53
N GLU A 107 10.07 -18.15 14.63
CA GLU A 107 9.42 -19.45 14.41
C GLU A 107 8.37 -19.78 15.48
N LYS A 108 8.52 -19.24 16.69
CA LYS A 108 7.64 -19.48 17.84
C LYS A 108 6.41 -18.57 17.86
N LEU A 109 6.30 -17.63 16.91
CA LEU A 109 5.12 -16.79 16.78
C LEU A 109 3.90 -17.62 16.37
N ASN A 110 2.71 -17.11 16.69
CA ASN A 110 1.44 -17.78 16.37
C ASN A 110 1.06 -17.61 14.88
N TRP A 111 1.83 -18.23 13.97
CA TRP A 111 1.59 -18.14 12.52
C TRP A 111 0.25 -18.75 12.10
N ARG A 112 -0.45 -18.07 11.18
CA ARG A 112 -1.68 -18.60 10.59
C ARG A 112 -1.37 -19.67 9.58
N MET A 113 -2.18 -20.71 9.59
CA MET A 113 -2.15 -21.75 8.58
C MET A 113 -3.05 -21.34 7.40
N VAL A 114 -2.45 -21.19 6.23
CA VAL A 114 -3.13 -20.90 4.97
C VAL A 114 -3.37 -22.21 4.23
N SER A 115 -4.65 -22.52 3.98
CA SER A 115 -5.02 -23.69 3.19
C SER A 115 -4.84 -23.39 1.69
N LYS A 116 -4.12 -24.29 1.00
CA LYS A 116 -3.90 -24.26 -0.45
C LYS A 116 -4.80 -25.33 -1.11
N PRO A 117 -5.12 -25.18 -2.41
CA PRO A 117 -5.87 -26.19 -3.15
C PRO A 117 -5.19 -27.56 -3.04
N GLY A 118 -5.99 -28.61 -2.87
CA GLY A 118 -5.49 -29.96 -2.60
C GLY A 118 -5.31 -30.30 -1.12
N GLY A 119 -5.83 -29.48 -0.20
CA GLY A 119 -5.81 -29.76 1.25
C GLY A 119 -4.45 -29.53 1.91
N ALA A 120 -3.47 -29.04 1.15
CA ALA A 120 -2.17 -28.67 1.68
C ALA A 120 -2.29 -27.44 2.57
N THR A 121 -1.56 -27.44 3.69
CA THR A 121 -1.53 -26.33 4.62
C THR A 121 -0.13 -25.74 4.64
N VAL A 122 -0.01 -24.44 4.39
CA VAL A 122 1.26 -23.71 4.40
C VAL A 122 1.20 -22.52 5.33
N LYS A 123 2.36 -21.99 5.72
CA LYS A 123 2.43 -20.73 6.46
C LYS A 123 2.21 -19.54 5.50
N PRO A 124 2.01 -18.32 6.02
CA PRO A 124 1.88 -17.14 5.18
C PRO A 124 3.22 -16.80 4.53
N ASP A 125 3.19 -16.08 3.41
CA ASP A 125 4.39 -15.75 2.63
C ASP A 125 5.44 -14.97 3.47
N ASP A 126 4.99 -14.15 4.42
CA ASP A 126 5.88 -13.40 5.32
C ASP A 126 6.76 -14.29 6.21
N PHE A 127 6.27 -15.47 6.62
CA PHE A 127 7.08 -16.46 7.32
C PHE A 127 8.24 -16.94 6.43
N TYR A 128 7.94 -17.28 5.18
CA TYR A 128 8.94 -17.77 4.24
C TYR A 128 9.95 -16.71 3.85
N ARG A 129 9.55 -15.44 3.76
CA ARG A 129 10.45 -14.31 3.57
C ARG A 129 11.42 -14.12 4.75
N LEU A 130 10.93 -14.23 5.99
CA LEU A 130 11.79 -14.19 7.17
C LEU A 130 12.78 -15.35 7.19
N TYR A 131 12.30 -16.57 6.92
CA TYR A 131 13.15 -17.76 6.80
C TYR A 131 14.25 -17.56 5.75
N ALA A 132 13.89 -17.10 4.56
CA ALA A 132 14.82 -16.84 3.47
C ALA A 132 15.90 -15.82 3.84
N LEU A 133 15.54 -14.73 4.50
CA LEU A 133 16.48 -13.71 4.96
C LEU A 133 17.43 -14.25 6.04
N HIS A 134 16.92 -15.07 6.96
CA HIS A 134 17.72 -15.75 7.97
C HIS A 134 18.73 -16.73 7.32
N MET A 135 18.29 -17.55 6.36
CA MET A 135 19.16 -18.47 5.64
C MET A 135 20.22 -17.73 4.81
N GLN A 136 19.84 -16.64 4.14
CA GLN A 136 20.79 -15.82 3.39
C GLN A 136 21.82 -15.13 4.30
N ALA A 137 21.41 -14.70 5.50
CA ALA A 137 22.32 -14.08 6.47
C ALA A 137 23.31 -15.07 7.10
N THR A 138 22.94 -16.35 7.24
CA THR A 138 23.74 -17.37 7.95
C THR A 138 24.50 -18.29 7.01
N GLN A 139 23.85 -18.75 5.94
CA GLN A 139 24.39 -19.71 4.97
C GLN A 139 24.76 -19.07 3.63
N GLY A 140 24.28 -17.85 3.36
CA GLY A 140 24.48 -17.19 2.08
C GLY A 140 23.55 -17.74 0.98
N ASP A 141 24.05 -17.74 -0.25
CA ASP A 141 23.27 -18.13 -1.43
C ASP A 141 22.84 -19.59 -1.39
N ASN A 142 21.58 -19.84 -1.74
CA ASN A 142 21.03 -21.19 -1.84
C ASN A 142 21.69 -21.98 -2.98
N ALA A 143 22.37 -23.08 -2.64
CA ALA A 143 22.94 -24.04 -3.57
C ALA A 143 22.16 -25.38 -3.63
N THR A 144 21.08 -25.51 -2.86
CA THR A 144 20.29 -26.74 -2.77
C THR A 144 19.32 -26.87 -3.95
N GLU A 145 18.93 -28.10 -4.28
CA GLU A 145 17.91 -28.36 -5.31
C GLU A 145 16.50 -28.08 -4.79
N ARG A 146 15.60 -27.66 -5.69
CA ARG A 146 14.21 -27.35 -5.33
C ARG A 146 13.48 -28.63 -4.91
N PRO A 147 13.00 -28.75 -3.67
CA PRO A 147 12.30 -29.95 -3.21
C PRO A 147 10.99 -30.11 -4.00
N MET A 148 10.77 -31.29 -4.56
CA MET A 148 9.59 -31.57 -5.40
C MET A 148 8.55 -32.44 -4.67
N TRP A 149 9.01 -33.32 -3.79
CA TRP A 149 8.21 -34.35 -3.11
C TRP A 149 8.49 -34.35 -1.62
N ALA A 150 7.45 -34.50 -0.80
CA ALA A 150 7.62 -34.66 0.63
C ALA A 150 8.04 -36.11 0.95
N GLU A 151 8.83 -36.31 2.01
CA GLU A 151 9.30 -37.65 2.42
C GLU A 151 8.16 -38.65 2.70
N ARG A 152 6.99 -38.14 3.11
CA ARG A 152 5.79 -38.95 3.38
C ARG A 152 4.90 -39.19 2.16
N GLY A 153 5.35 -38.79 0.97
CA GLY A 153 4.57 -38.77 -0.26
C GLY A 153 3.72 -37.50 -0.41
N GLY A 154 3.49 -37.09 -1.67
CA GLY A 154 2.75 -35.87 -2.01
C GLY A 154 3.64 -34.68 -2.40
N LEU A 155 3.00 -33.59 -2.85
CA LEU A 155 3.69 -32.35 -3.23
C LEU A 155 4.12 -31.57 -1.98
N ASP A 156 5.41 -31.26 -1.87
CA ASP A 156 5.94 -30.46 -0.77
C ASP A 156 5.76 -28.95 -1.03
N PHE A 157 4.63 -28.39 -0.61
CA PHE A 157 4.37 -26.96 -0.75
C PHE A 157 5.20 -26.11 0.21
N GLU A 158 5.49 -26.61 1.42
CA GLU A 158 6.23 -25.87 2.44
C GLU A 158 7.72 -25.78 2.09
N GLY A 159 8.35 -26.90 1.72
CA GLY A 159 9.73 -26.92 1.29
C GLY A 159 9.94 -26.11 0.01
N ARG A 160 9.00 -26.19 -0.95
CA ARG A 160 9.04 -25.33 -2.14
C ARG A 160 8.97 -23.86 -1.79
N ALA A 161 8.05 -23.46 -0.91
CA ALA A 161 7.92 -22.05 -0.53
C ALA A 161 9.18 -21.51 0.18
N ARG A 162 9.79 -22.32 1.07
CA ARG A 162 11.08 -21.99 1.70
C ARG A 162 12.19 -21.83 0.68
N TRP A 163 12.32 -22.80 -0.23
CA TRP A 163 13.34 -22.79 -1.27
C TRP A 163 13.15 -21.63 -2.24
N ASP A 164 11.92 -21.39 -2.69
CA ASP A 164 11.58 -20.30 -3.63
C ASP A 164 11.90 -18.94 -3.01
N ALA A 165 11.55 -18.73 -1.74
CA ALA A 165 11.86 -17.49 -1.03
C ALA A 165 13.37 -17.29 -0.82
N TRP A 166 14.12 -18.34 -0.47
CA TRP A 166 15.57 -18.26 -0.28
C TRP A 166 16.31 -18.02 -1.60
N SER A 167 15.96 -18.77 -2.65
CA SER A 167 16.54 -18.60 -3.99
C SER A 167 16.27 -17.22 -4.58
N ALA A 168 15.15 -16.57 -4.22
CA ALA A 168 14.85 -15.21 -4.65
C ALA A 168 15.79 -14.14 -4.05
N LEU A 169 16.52 -14.45 -2.98
CA LEU A 169 17.46 -13.53 -2.31
C LEU A 169 18.92 -13.71 -2.74
N ARG A 170 19.18 -14.59 -3.71
CA ARG A 170 20.53 -14.87 -4.22
C ARG A 170 21.28 -13.59 -4.59
N GLY A 171 22.54 -13.49 -4.16
CA GLY A 171 23.39 -12.31 -4.35
C GLY A 171 23.14 -11.19 -3.34
N THR A 172 22.27 -11.38 -2.34
CA THR A 172 22.11 -10.42 -1.25
C THR A 172 23.22 -10.62 -0.22
N ASP A 173 23.90 -9.53 0.12
CA ASP A 173 24.93 -9.51 1.17
C ASP A 173 24.36 -9.92 2.54
N PRO A 174 25.10 -10.71 3.35
CA PRO A 174 24.64 -11.17 4.65
C PRO A 174 24.24 -10.03 5.61
N ALA A 175 25.00 -8.94 5.67
CA ALA A 175 24.68 -7.81 6.55
C ALA A 175 23.38 -7.10 6.10
N LYS A 176 23.17 -7.00 4.78
CA LYS A 176 21.90 -6.49 4.23
C LYS A 176 20.74 -7.44 4.52
N ALA A 177 20.96 -8.75 4.49
CA ALA A 177 19.94 -9.74 4.80
C ALA A 177 19.51 -9.65 6.28
N GLN A 178 20.45 -9.48 7.21
CA GLN A 178 20.16 -9.28 8.64
C GLN A 178 19.30 -8.02 8.87
N LEU A 179 19.69 -6.89 8.28
CA LEU A 179 18.93 -5.65 8.40
C LEU A 179 17.51 -5.79 7.83
N ARG A 180 17.40 -6.41 6.64
CA ARG A 180 16.10 -6.70 6.01
C ARG A 180 15.25 -7.64 6.85
N PHE A 181 15.85 -8.61 7.54
CA PHE A 181 15.14 -9.52 8.45
C PHE A 181 14.53 -8.74 9.61
N VAL A 182 15.32 -7.91 10.29
CA VAL A 182 14.83 -7.09 11.41
C VAL A 182 13.71 -6.17 10.95
N LYS A 183 13.92 -5.47 9.82
CA LYS A 183 12.89 -4.62 9.21
C LYS A 183 11.60 -5.40 8.93
N LEU A 184 11.70 -6.53 8.24
CA LEU A 184 10.54 -7.35 7.89
C LEU A 184 9.83 -7.86 9.13
N PHE A 185 10.55 -8.30 10.17
CA PHE A 185 9.96 -8.77 11.43
C PHE A 185 9.05 -7.71 12.07
N HIS A 186 9.48 -6.45 12.00
CA HIS A 186 8.73 -5.31 12.48
C HIS A 186 7.56 -4.92 11.57
N GLU A 187 7.71 -5.05 10.26
CA GLU A 187 6.75 -4.51 9.28
C GLU A 187 5.73 -5.51 8.74
N PHE A 188 5.96 -6.83 8.87
CA PHE A 188 5.08 -7.81 8.24
C PHE A 188 3.64 -7.73 8.76
N SER A 189 2.69 -8.13 7.91
CA SER A 189 1.27 -7.92 8.18
C SER A 189 0.83 -8.68 9.44
N PRO A 190 0.11 -8.03 10.39
CA PRO A 190 -0.43 -8.71 11.57
C PRO A 190 -1.41 -9.83 11.18
N ALA A 191 -2.01 -9.77 9.99
CA ALA A 191 -2.90 -10.81 9.46
C ALA A 191 -2.21 -12.16 9.23
N ALA A 192 -0.87 -12.19 9.19
CA ALA A 192 -0.09 -13.42 9.11
C ALA A 192 -0.09 -14.22 10.43
N LEU A 193 -0.51 -13.63 11.55
CA LEU A 193 -0.55 -14.29 12.86
C LEU A 193 -2.00 -14.51 13.33
N TYR A 194 -2.27 -15.63 14.01
CA TYR A 194 -3.56 -15.86 14.69
C TYR A 194 -3.78 -14.83 15.80
N LYS A 195 -2.69 -14.47 16.48
CA LYS A 195 -2.63 -13.42 17.50
C LYS A 195 -1.28 -12.75 17.40
N ASP A 196 -1.27 -11.43 17.27
CA ASP A 196 -0.03 -10.67 17.26
C ASP A 196 0.56 -10.60 18.67
N THR A 197 1.62 -11.36 18.91
CA THR A 197 2.39 -11.38 20.16
C THR A 197 3.77 -10.75 19.99
N ARG A 198 4.04 -10.10 18.85
CA ARG A 198 5.35 -9.48 18.58
C ARG A 198 5.68 -8.36 19.54
N GLY A 199 4.68 -7.59 19.99
CA GLY A 199 4.91 -6.54 20.99
C GLY A 199 5.64 -7.03 22.24
N ALA A 200 5.33 -8.25 22.72
CA ALA A 200 6.01 -8.85 23.87
C ALA A 200 7.48 -9.23 23.56
N VAL A 201 7.71 -9.80 22.38
CA VAL A 201 9.04 -10.15 21.86
C VAL A 201 9.91 -8.89 21.70
N LEU A 202 9.33 -7.83 21.14
CA LEU A 202 10.03 -6.58 20.86
C LEU A 202 10.33 -5.80 22.14
N ALA A 203 9.38 -5.74 23.09
CA ALA A 203 9.56 -5.07 24.38
C ALA A 203 10.66 -5.71 25.24
N ALA A 204 10.86 -7.03 25.13
CA ALA A 204 11.85 -7.77 25.92
C ALA A 204 13.32 -7.44 25.59
N GLY A 205 13.61 -6.64 24.55
CA GLY A 205 14.99 -6.23 24.22
C GLY A 205 15.18 -4.73 24.08
N GLY A 206 14.24 -3.91 24.58
CA GLY A 206 14.39 -2.45 24.64
C GLY A 206 15.00 -1.95 25.95
N GLN A 207 15.93 -2.70 26.55
CA GLN A 207 16.65 -2.33 27.78
C GLN A 207 18.10 -1.98 27.46
#